data_AF-A0A1L7AN93-F1
#
_entry.id   AF-A0A1L7AN93-F1
#
_cell.length_a   1.000
_cell.length_b   1.000
_cell.length_c   1.000
_cell.angle_alpha   90.00
_cell.angle_beta   90.00
_cell.angle_gamma   90.00
#
_symmetry.space_group_name_H-M   'P 1'
#
loop_
_entity.id
_entity.type
_entity.pdbx_description
1 polymer ?
#
loop_
_entity_poly.entity_id
_entity_poly.type
_entity_poly.pdbx_seq_one_letter_code
_entity_poly.pdbx_strand_id
1 'polypeptide(L)' 'MSALTGEDVRSILGTVDNDLMARILATGATRDELAEAYAWLSNDEAPINSGQRLASGRVAELIDLLEETEEEPPPSMPG' A
#
# COMPACT_ATOMS: atom_id res chain seq x y z
N MET A 1 14.49 9.05 -7.88
CA MET A 1 13.54 8.36 -6.99
C MET A 1 13.81 8.85 -5.58
N SER A 2 12.94 9.70 -5.06
CA SER A 2 13.07 10.22 -3.70
C SER A 2 12.67 9.13 -2.71
N ALA A 3 13.36 9.05 -1.57
CA ALA A 3 13.00 8.14 -0.49
C ALA A 3 11.57 8.47 -0.02
N LEU A 4 10.76 7.43 0.24
CA LEU A 4 9.43 7.60 0.79
C LEU A 4 9.52 8.26 2.17
N THR A 5 8.71 9.29 2.40
CA THR A 5 8.63 9.99 3.68
C THR A 5 7.26 9.87 4.31
N GLY A 6 7.15 10.10 5.62
CA GLY A 6 5.85 10.07 6.31
C GLY A 6 4.85 11.11 5.77
N GLU A 7 5.32 12.21 5.20
CA GLU A 7 4.48 13.19 4.51
C GLU A 7 3.93 12.64 3.19
N ASP A 8 4.75 11.92 2.42
CA ASP A 8 4.31 11.26 1.19
C ASP A 8 3.25 10.18 1.49
N VAL A 9 3.47 9.39 2.56
CA VAL A 9 2.52 8.36 3.01
C VAL A 9 1.18 9.01 3.34
N ARG A 10 1.14 10.09 4.14
CA ARG A 10 -0.10 10.81 4.43
C ARG A 10 -0.71 11.49 3.21
N SER A 11 0.10 11.92 2.25
CA SER A 11 -0.41 12.51 1.02
C SER A 11 -1.11 11.49 0.12
N ILE A 12 -0.74 10.22 0.18
CA ILE A 12 -1.28 9.14 -0.66
C ILE A 12 -2.45 8.46 0.05
N LEU A 13 -2.22 7.96 1.26
CA LEU A 13 -3.18 7.19 2.05
C LEU A 13 -4.10 8.09 2.91
N GLY A 14 -3.78 9.37 3.05
CA GLY A 14 -4.52 10.28 3.91
C GLY A 14 -4.15 10.12 5.39
N THR A 15 -5.14 9.82 6.22
CA THR A 15 -4.95 9.64 7.66
C THR A 15 -4.49 8.21 7.92
N VAL A 16 -3.19 8.04 8.18
CA VAL A 16 -2.59 6.75 8.55
C VAL A 16 -2.06 6.81 9.97
N ASP A 17 -2.09 5.67 10.65
CA ASP A 17 -1.45 5.52 11.95
C ASP A 17 0.07 5.54 11.84
N ASN A 18 0.73 5.97 12.92
CA ASN A 18 2.19 5.99 12.99
C ASN A 18 2.79 4.57 12.88
N ASP A 19 2.09 3.55 13.38
CA ASP A 19 2.49 2.14 13.25
C ASP A 19 2.47 1.67 11.79
N LEU A 20 1.37 1.93 11.07
CA LEU A 20 1.28 1.62 9.65
C LEU A 20 2.35 2.38 8.84
N MET A 21 2.54 3.67 9.15
CA MET A 21 3.59 4.47 8.54
C MET A 21 4.99 3.89 8.77
N ALA A 22 5.29 3.44 9.99
CA ALA A 22 6.58 2.83 10.31
C ALA A 22 6.79 1.51 9.55
N ARG A 23 5.74 0.68 9.42
CA ARG A 23 5.77 -0.57 8.63
C ARG A 23 6.02 -0.28 7.15
N ILE A 24 5.29 0.67 6.56
CA ILE A 24 5.45 1.10 5.16
C ILE A 24 6.87 1.64 4.93
N LEU A 25 7.39 2.50 5.81
CA LEU A 25 8.76 3.03 5.68
C LEU A 25 9.82 1.92 5.84
N ALA A 26 9.57 0.92 6.70
CA ALA A 26 10.45 -0.22 6.90
C ALA A 26 10.55 -1.14 5.67
N THR A 27 9.53 -1.17 4.79
CA THR A 27 9.62 -1.90 3.51
C THR A 27 10.70 -1.34 2.58
N GLY A 28 11.12 -0.07 2.80
CA GLY A 28 12.06 0.63 1.93
C GLY A 28 11.46 1.00 0.57
N ALA A 29 10.13 1.07 0.48
CA ALA A 29 9.44 1.47 -0.74
C ALA A 29 9.68 2.93 -1.10
N THR A 30 9.40 3.24 -2.35
CA THR A 30 9.38 4.59 -2.90
C THR A 30 7.96 5.14 -2.94
N ARG A 31 7.86 6.47 -3.06
CA ARG A 31 6.57 7.15 -3.23
C ARG A 31 5.76 6.59 -4.42
N ASP A 32 6.44 6.29 -5.52
CA ASP A 32 5.79 5.77 -6.73
C ASP A 32 5.20 4.37 -6.47
N GLU A 33 5.93 3.49 -5.78
CA GLU A 33 5.45 2.14 -5.41
C GLU A 33 4.25 2.20 -4.45
N LEU A 34 4.26 3.12 -3.47
CA LEU A 34 3.14 3.31 -2.55
C LEU A 34 1.90 3.86 -3.26
N ALA A 35 2.08 4.83 -4.16
CA ALA A 35 0.99 5.38 -4.95
C ALA A 35 0.38 4.31 -5.87
N GLU A 36 1.21 3.43 -6.43
CA GLU A 36 0.74 2.29 -7.23
C GLU A 36 -0.09 1.33 -6.36
N ALA A 37 0.44 0.87 -5.22
CA ALA A 37 -0.26 -0.02 -4.30
C ALA A 37 -1.62 0.56 -3.85
N TYR A 38 -1.64 1.83 -3.47
CA TYR A 38 -2.87 2.50 -3.06
C TYR A 38 -3.85 2.68 -4.22
N ALA A 39 -3.37 2.94 -5.44
CA ALA A 39 -4.23 2.99 -6.62
C ALA A 39 -4.83 1.64 -6.99
N TRP A 40 -4.10 0.53 -6.78
CA TRP A 40 -4.63 -0.84 -6.93
C TRP A 40 -5.76 -1.12 -5.94
N LEU A 41 -5.62 -0.68 -4.69
CA LEU A 41 -6.66 -0.86 -3.65
C LEU A 41 -7.85 0.09 -3.85
N SER A 42 -7.58 1.34 -4.22
CA SER A 42 -8.61 2.40 -4.29
C SER A 42 -9.37 2.44 -5.61
N ASN A 43 -8.90 1.82 -6.70
CA ASN A 43 -9.44 2.08 -8.02
C ASN A 43 -9.58 0.82 -8.91
N ASP A 44 -10.83 0.50 -9.26
CA ASP A 44 -11.25 -0.48 -10.28
C ASP A 44 -10.81 -0.05 -11.71
N GLU A 45 -10.47 1.23 -11.91
CA GLU A 45 -9.95 1.77 -13.16
C GLU A 45 -8.42 1.89 -13.08
N ALA A 46 -7.76 0.76 -13.32
CA ALA A 46 -6.31 0.61 -13.40
C ALA A 46 -5.65 1.75 -14.22
N PRO A 47 -4.42 2.17 -13.88
CA PRO A 47 -3.65 3.03 -14.75
C PRO A 47 -3.30 2.23 -16.02
N ILE A 48 -4.11 2.39 -17.07
CA ILE A 48 -3.93 1.84 -18.43
C ILE A 48 -2.59 2.27 -19.08
N ASN A 49 -1.69 2.96 -18.40
CA ASN A 49 -0.58 3.66 -19.05
C ASN A 49 0.85 3.29 -18.67
N SER A 50 1.09 2.15 -18.03
CA SER A 50 2.45 1.62 -17.94
C SER A 50 2.36 0.11 -18.05
N GLY A 51 2.95 -0.49 -19.08
CA GLY A 51 2.98 -1.93 -19.33
C GLY A 51 3.78 -2.75 -18.30
N GLN A 52 3.64 -2.42 -17.01
CA GLN A 52 4.29 -3.10 -15.92
C GLN A 52 3.38 -4.25 -15.48
N ARG A 53 3.84 -5.46 -15.81
CA ARG A 53 3.37 -6.75 -15.27
C ARG A 53 2.93 -6.61 -13.80
N LEU A 54 1.80 -7.24 -13.46
CA LEU A 54 1.37 -7.66 -12.11
C LEU A 54 2.27 -7.13 -11.00
N ALA A 55 1.75 -6.25 -10.14
CA ALA A 55 2.41 -5.78 -8.92
C ALA A 55 3.20 -6.94 -8.30
N SER A 56 4.53 -6.92 -8.46
CA SER A 56 5.40 -8.03 -8.09
C SER A 56 6.55 -7.50 -7.27
N GLY A 57 6.82 -8.17 -6.15
CA GLY A 57 7.77 -7.70 -5.15
C GLY A 57 7.13 -6.68 -4.19
N ARG A 58 7.72 -5.50 -4.11
CA ARG A 58 7.45 -4.53 -3.03
C ARG A 58 6.07 -3.88 -3.08
N VAL A 59 5.50 -3.68 -4.28
CA VAL A 59 4.13 -3.16 -4.44
C VAL A 59 3.11 -4.17 -3.88
N ALA A 60 3.30 -5.48 -4.10
CA ALA A 60 2.43 -6.51 -3.55
C ALA A 60 2.52 -6.57 -2.02
N GLU A 61 3.73 -6.49 -1.46
CA GLU A 61 3.93 -6.43 -0.01
C GLU A 61 3.25 -5.21 0.62
N LEU A 62 3.22 -4.07 -0.07
CA LEU A 62 2.49 -2.88 0.38
C LEU A 62 0.97 -3.06 0.32
N ILE A 63 0.45 -3.70 -0.74
CA ILE A 63 -0.98 -4.01 -0.86
C ILE A 63 -1.41 -4.90 0.30
N ASP A 64 -0.72 -6.02 0.52
CA ASP A 64 -1.02 -6.96 1.61
C ASP A 64 -1.00 -6.25 2.98
N LEU A 65 -0.03 -5.36 3.19
CA LEU A 65 0.13 -4.62 4.46
C LEU A 65 -1.01 -3.61 4.70
N LEU A 66 -1.51 -3.00 3.64
CA LEU A 66 -2.63 -2.05 3.69
C LEU A 66 -3.95 -2.79 3.92
N GLU A 67 -4.19 -3.90 3.20
CA GLU A 67 -5.35 -4.79 3.42
C GLU A 67 -5.37 -5.34 4.85
N GLU A 68 -4.24 -5.80 5.38
CA GLU A 68 -4.14 -6.33 6.76
C GLU A 68 -4.45 -5.26 7.83
N THR A 69 -4.27 -3.97 7.52
CA THR A 69 -4.64 -2.88 8.44
C THR A 69 -6.10 -2.43 8.35
N GLU A 70 -6.76 -2.64 7.21
CA GLU A 70 -8.19 -2.36 7.06
C GLU A 70 -9.06 -3.55 7.49
N GLU A 71 -8.57 -4.78 7.35
CA GLU A 71 -9.22 -5.97 7.86
C GLU A 71 -8.92 -6.20 9.34
N GLU A 72 -9.81 -5.67 10.19
CA GLU A 72 -10.10 -6.31 11.47
C GLU A 72 -10.46 -7.78 11.16
N PRO A 73 -9.69 -8.78 11.66
CA PRO A 73 -9.74 -10.14 11.13
C PRO A 73 -11.18 -10.67 11.16
N PRO A 74 -11.70 -11.27 10.07
CA PRO A 74 -13.04 -11.84 10.09
C PRO A 74 -13.11 -12.83 11.25
N PRO A 75 -14.18 -12.79 12.08
CA PRO A 75 -14.30 -13.70 13.21
C PRO A 75 -14.17 -15.11 12.65
N SER A 76 -13.11 -15.80 13.06
CA SER A 76 -12.86 -17.18 12.67
C SER A 76 -14.11 -17.97 13.01
N MET A 77 -14.92 -18.29 12.01
CA MET A 77 -16.09 -19.14 12.20
C MET A 77 -15.58 -20.52 12.58
N PRO A 78 -15.89 -21.05 13.78
CA PRO A 78 -15.53 -22.41 14.12
C PRO A 78 -16.43 -23.34 13.30
N GLY A 79 -15.80 -24.28 12.60
CA GLY A 79 -16.48 -25.41 11.96
C GLY A 79 -16.99 -26.45 12.96
#